data_AF-A0A7X9B7K7-F1
#
_entry.id   AF-A0A7X9B7K7-F1
#
_cell.length_a   1.000
_cell.length_b   1.000
_cell.length_c   1.000
_cell.angle_alpha   90.00
_cell.angle_beta   90.00
_cell.angle_gamma   90.00
#
_symmetry.space_group_name_H-M   'P 1'
#
loop_
_entity.id
_entity.type
_entity.pdbx_description
1 polymer ?
#
loop_
_entity_poly.entity_id
_entity_poly.type
_entity_poly.pdbx_seq_one_letter_code
_entity_poly.pdbx_strand_id
1 'polypeptide(L)' 'YPNGVLFKEGDTIRVKTGEEPARFLLLTGKKLNEPVAWGGPIVMNTKEELDLAFREIKEGTFIKNK' A
#
# COMPACT_ATOMS: atom_id res chain seq x y z
N TYR A 1 16.64 -8.88 -6.13
CA TYR A 1 15.38 -8.49 -5.48
C TYR A 1 15.69 -7.45 -4.42
N PRO A 2 14.84 -6.41 -4.23
CA PRO A 2 15.04 -5.46 -3.13
C PRO A 2 14.89 -6.19 -1.79
N ASN A 3 15.76 -5.87 -0.84
CA ASN A 3 15.67 -6.40 0.53
C ASN A 3 14.81 -5.46 1.38
N GLY A 4 13.84 -6.01 2.12
CA GLY A 4 12.97 -5.27 3.03
C GLY A 4 13.20 -5.68 4.48
N VAL A 5 13.11 -4.73 5.40
CA VAL A 5 13.12 -4.98 6.85
C VAL A 5 11.83 -4.42 7.44
N LEU A 6 11.04 -5.27 8.11
CA LEU A 6 9.84 -4.85 8.82
C LEU A 6 10.19 -4.52 10.26
N PHE A 7 10.06 -3.25 10.61
CA PHE A 7 10.26 -2.78 11.98
C PHE A 7 8.96 -2.90 12.79
N LYS A 8 9.12 -3.10 14.11
CA LYS A 8 8.03 -3.01 15.09
C LYS A 8 7.90 -1.57 15.58
N GLU A 9 6.98 -1.35 16.52
CA GLU A 9 6.83 -0.06 17.19
C GLU A 9 8.15 0.42 17.78
N GLY A 10 8.41 1.72 17.63
CA GLY A 10 9.64 2.38 18.04
C GLY A 10 9.63 3.84 17.59
N ASP A 11 10.53 4.62 18.17
CA ASP A 11 10.68 6.06 17.91
C ASP A 11 11.85 6.37 16.96
N THR A 12 12.81 5.43 16.85
CA THR A 12 14.10 5.66 16.20
C THR A 12 14.49 4.48 15.33
N ILE A 13 15.07 4.78 14.16
CA ILE A 13 15.81 3.80 13.36
C ILE A 13 17.30 4.15 13.36
N ARG A 14 18.16 3.15 13.36
CA ARG A 14 19.60 3.33 13.20
C ARG A 14 20.07 2.63 11.93
N VAL A 15 20.70 3.38 11.05
CA VAL A 15 21.26 2.87 9.79
C VAL A 15 22.78 2.97 9.87
N LYS A 16 23.47 1.88 9.53
CA LYS A 16 24.93 1.82 9.43
C LYS A 16 25.28 1.27 8.06
N THR A 17 26.15 1.98 7.34
CA THR A 17 26.70 1.54 6.06
C THR A 17 28.16 1.11 6.22
N GLY A 18 28.64 0.24 5.33
CA GLY A 18 30.04 -0.17 5.23
C GLY A 18 30.85 0.81 4.38
N GLU A 19 31.78 0.27 3.58
CA GLU A 19 32.63 1.07 2.68
C GLU A 19 31.84 1.74 1.55
N GLU A 20 30.75 1.11 1.11
CA GLU A 20 29.86 1.64 0.06
C GLU A 20 28.73 2.50 0.62
N PRO A 21 28.22 3.50 -0.15
CA PRO A 21 27.09 4.31 0.26
C PRO A 21 25.77 3.53 0.24
N ALA A 22 24.91 3.76 1.24
CA ALA A 22 23.57 3.18 1.29
C ALA A 22 22.54 4.06 0.56
N ARG A 23 21.63 3.42 -0.18
CA ARG A 23 20.41 4.03 -0.72
C ARG A 23 19.21 3.19 -0.29
N PHE A 24 18.29 3.80 0.46
CA PHE A 24 17.10 3.12 0.96
C PHE A 24 15.90 4.07 1.02
N LEU A 25 14.70 3.49 1.12
CA LEU A 25 13.46 4.21 1.38
C LEU A 25 12.95 3.80 2.77
N LEU A 26 12.58 4.79 3.58
CA LEU A 26 11.84 4.57 4.82
C LEU A 26 10.36 4.86 4.58
N LEU A 27 9.51 3.85 4.76
CA LEU A 27 8.07 3.99 4.66
C LEU A 27 7.48 3.84 6.06
N THR A 28 6.77 4.86 6.53
CA THR A 28 6.09 4.88 7.83
C THR A 28 4.68 5.43 7.67
N GLY A 29 3.73 4.95 8.46
CA GLY A 29 2.37 5.46 8.45
C GLY A 29 1.57 4.94 9.63
N LYS A 30 0.55 5.69 10.04
CA LYS A 30 -0.42 5.23 11.03
C LYS A 30 -1.20 4.07 10.41
N LYS A 31 -1.36 2.98 11.17
CA LYS A 31 -2.25 1.89 10.76
C LYS A 31 -3.68 2.42 10.62
N LEU A 32 -4.26 2.24 9.44
CA LEU A 32 -5.65 2.60 9.18
C LEU A 32 -6.62 1.69 9.96
N ASN A 33 -6.22 0.45 10.22
CA ASN A 33 -7.02 -0.59 10.91
C ASN A 33 -8.35 -0.88 10.21
N GLU A 34 -8.38 -0.73 8.89
CA GLU A 34 -9.53 -1.09 8.07
C GLU A 34 -9.24 -2.40 7.32
N PRO A 35 -10.27 -3.19 7.00
CA PRO A 35 -10.12 -4.35 6.12
C PRO A 35 -9.57 -3.93 4.75
N VAL A 36 -8.83 -4.84 4.11
CA VAL A 36 -8.25 -4.63 2.78
C VAL A 36 -8.77 -5.73 1.85
N ALA A 37 -9.56 -5.35 0.87
CA ALA A 37 -9.98 -6.19 -0.24
C ALA A 37 -9.23 -5.77 -1.51
N TRP A 38 -8.41 -6.66 -2.06
CA TRP A 38 -7.53 -6.36 -3.18
C TRP A 38 -7.83 -7.25 -4.39
N GLY A 39 -8.09 -6.63 -5.55
CA GLY A 39 -8.13 -7.29 -6.84
C GLY A 39 -7.38 -6.48 -7.90
N GLY A 40 -6.22 -6.98 -8.36
CA GLY A 40 -5.45 -6.37 -9.44
C GLY A 40 -5.09 -4.91 -9.15
N PRO A 41 -5.49 -3.92 -9.97
CA PRO A 41 -5.16 -2.53 -9.76
C PRO A 41 -6.07 -1.80 -8.75
N ILE A 42 -7.04 -2.48 -8.15
CA ILE A 42 -8.07 -1.86 -7.29
C ILE A 42 -7.97 -2.40 -5.86
N VAL A 43 -7.99 -1.48 -4.90
CA VAL A 43 -8.02 -1.77 -3.46
C VAL A 43 -9.22 -1.07 -2.85
N MET A 44 -10.05 -1.83 -2.12
CA MET A 44 -11.24 -1.36 -1.39
C MET A 44 -11.24 -1.93 0.03
N ASN A 45 -12.26 -1.62 0.84
CA ASN A 45 -12.38 -2.17 2.18
C ASN A 45 -13.10 -3.54 2.17
N THR A 46 -14.10 -3.73 1.32
CA THR A 46 -14.91 -4.98 1.26
C THR A 46 -14.89 -5.66 -0.11
N LYS A 47 -15.30 -6.93 -0.15
CA LYS A 47 -15.37 -7.70 -1.40
C LYS A 47 -16.47 -7.17 -2.32
N GLU A 48 -17.57 -6.72 -1.73
CA GLU A 48 -18.72 -6.13 -2.41
C GLU A 48 -18.36 -4.81 -3.10
N GLU A 49 -17.59 -3.94 -2.43
CA GLU A 49 -17.04 -2.72 -3.03
C GLU A 49 -16.11 -3.03 -4.20
N LEU A 50 -15.26 -4.05 -4.05
CA LEU A 50 -14.34 -4.46 -5.10
C LEU A 50 -15.09 -4.99 -6.34
N ASP A 51 -16.12 -5.81 -6.13
CA ASP A 51 -16.95 -6.36 -7.20
C ASP A 51 -17.78 -5.26 -7.90
N LEU A 52 -18.26 -4.27 -7.14
CA LEU A 52 -18.88 -3.07 -7.68
C LEU A 52 -17.88 -2.26 -8.53
N ALA A 53 -16.68 -2.01 -8.03
CA ALA A 53 -15.64 -1.25 -8.75
C ALA A 53 -15.30 -1.89 -10.10
N PHE A 54 -15.15 -3.22 -10.14
CA PHE A 54 -14.92 -3.93 -11.40
C PHE A 54 -16.10 -3.84 -12.36
N ARG A 55 -17.34 -3.83 -11.85
CA ARG A 55 -18.53 -3.62 -12.68
C ARG A 55 -18.55 -2.21 -13.27
N GLU A 56 -18.33 -1.18 -12.45
CA GLU A 56 -18.28 0.21 -12.89
C GLU A 56 -17.17 0.45 -13.93
N ILE A 57 -16.02 -0.23 -13.83
CA ILE A 57 -14.98 -0.18 -14.88
C ILE A 57 -15.48 -0.80 -16.19
N LYS A 58 -16.13 -1.97 -16.14
CA LYS A 58 -16.69 -2.63 -17.33
C LYS A 58 -17.77 -1.78 -18.00
N GLU A 59 -18.54 -1.04 -17.20
CA GLU A 59 -19.61 -0.16 -17.65
C GLU A 59 -19.12 1.25 -18.03
N GLY A 60 -17.86 1.58 -17.76
CA GLY A 60 -17.29 2.91 -18.02
C GLY A 60 -17.76 4.01 -17.05
N THR A 61 -18.34 3.65 -15.90
CA THR A 61 -18.96 4.54 -14.91
C THR A 61 -18.14 4.73 -13.64
N PHE A 62 -16.93 4.15 -13.57
CA PHE A 62 -16.07 4.18 -12.39
C PHE A 62 -15.70 5.61 -11.91
N ILE A 63 -15.46 6.54 -12.83
CA ILE A 63 -15.18 7.95 -12.49
C ILE A 63 -16.51 8.70 -12.38
N LYS A 64 -16.90 9.05 -11.16
CA LYS A 64 -18.24 9.61 -10.87
C LYS A 64 -18.37 11.10 -11.16
N ASN A 65 -17.29 11.86 -11.00
CA ASN A 65 -17.25 13.30 -11.22
C ASN A 65 -16.07 13.65 -12.14
N LYS A 66 -16.35 14.29 -13.28
CA LYS A 66 -15.33 14.85 -14.18
C LYS A 66 -14.97 16.27 -13.79
#